data_AF-A0A925XXV0-F1
#
_entry.id   AF-A0A925XXV0-F1
#
_cell.length_a   1.000
_cell.length_b   1.000
_cell.length_c   1.000
_cell.angle_alpha   90.00
_cell.angle_beta   90.00
_cell.angle_gamma   90.00
#
_symmetry.space_group_name_H-M   'P 1'
#
loop_
_entity.id
_entity.type
_entity.pdbx_description
1 polymer ?
#
loop_
_entity_poly.entity_id
_entity_poly.type
_entity_poly.pdbx_seq_one_letter_code
_entity_poly.pdbx_strand_id
1 'polypeptide(L)'
;MIKTRTIVRVLLGTSILILALWYVQKGVDLNSMVEIIRQSNPILLLLTVPIILASHVVRARRWQTLLIPSHYPTHLGTAFKAVMIGYAANTIVPRSGEFIRPWVFARRENIPVGTSLSSVLVERVLD
;
A
#
# COMPACT_ATOMS: atom_id res chain seq x y z
N MET A 1 -7.15 28.49 7.99
CA MET A 1 -7.77 28.96 6.72
C MET A 1 -7.15 28.21 5.55
N ILE A 2 -7.93 27.40 4.83
CA ILE A 2 -7.46 26.66 3.65
C ILE A 2 -7.18 27.69 2.54
N LYS A 3 -5.97 27.70 1.98
CA LYS A 3 -5.59 28.64 0.91
C LYS A 3 -6.40 28.34 -0.36
N THR A 4 -6.94 29.36 -1.02
CA THR A 4 -7.72 29.26 -2.27
C THR A 4 -7.01 28.45 -3.36
N ARG A 5 -5.67 28.54 -3.43
CA ARG A 5 -4.84 27.72 -4.35
C ARG A 5 -4.95 26.21 -4.10
N THR A 6 -5.15 25.78 -2.85
CA THR A 6 -5.31 24.37 -2.50
C THR A 6 -6.65 23.84 -2.99
N ILE A 7 -7.72 24.63 -2.82
CA ILE A 7 -9.07 24.25 -3.26
C ILE A 7 -9.11 24.08 -4.79
N VAL A 8 -8.52 25.02 -5.54
CA VAL A 8 -8.45 24.94 -7.01
C VAL A 8 -7.69 23.70 -7.48
N ARG A 9 -6.56 23.37 -6.84
CA ARG A 9 -5.78 22.15 -7.17
C ARG A 9 -6.57 20.87 -6.90
N VAL A 10 -7.26 20.79 -5.76
CA VAL A 10 -8.09 19.62 -5.42
C VAL A 10 -9.22 19.48 -6.43
N LEU A 11 -9.94 20.56 -6.74
CA LEU A 11 -11.03 20.53 -7.72
C LEU A 11 -10.56 20.10 -9.10
N LEU A 12 -9.46 20.68 -9.61
CA LEU A 12 -8.88 20.27 -10.89
C LEU A 12 -8.49 18.79 -10.90
N GLY A 13 -7.81 18.31 -9.85
CA GLY A 13 -7.41 16.90 -9.75
C GLY A 13 -8.60 15.95 -9.71
N THR A 14 -9.64 16.29 -8.94
CA THR A 14 -10.87 15.51 -8.86
C THR A 14 -11.64 15.51 -10.18
N SER A 15 -11.73 16.66 -10.88
CA SER A 15 -12.37 16.74 -12.19
C SER A 15 -11.66 15.89 -13.23
N ILE A 16 -10.32 15.92 -13.27
CA ILE A 16 -9.52 15.07 -14.17
C ILE A 16 -9.79 13.58 -13.87
N LEU A 17 -9.80 13.20 -12.59
CA LEU A 17 -10.10 11.82 -12.18
C LEU A 17 -11.48 11.37 -12.66
N ILE A 18 -12.52 12.19 -12.46
CA ILE A 18 -13.89 11.88 -12.89
C ILE A 18 -13.96 11.72 -14.41
N LEU A 19 -13.35 12.65 -15.16
CA LEU A 19 -13.33 12.59 -16.63
C LEU A 19 -12.59 11.34 -17.14
N ALA A 20 -11.46 10.98 -16.52
CA ALA A 20 -10.72 9.78 -16.88
C ALA A 20 -11.53 8.51 -16.61
N LEU A 21 -12.19 8.40 -15.44
CA LEU A 21 -13.04 7.26 -15.12
C LEU A 21 -14.23 7.15 -16.07
N TRP A 22 -14.88 8.26 -16.40
CA TRP A 22 -15.97 8.29 -17.37
C TRP A 22 -15.51 7.86 -18.77
N TYR A 23 -14.32 8.30 -19.20
CA TYR A 23 -13.76 7.94 -20.50
C TYR A 23 -13.41 6.45 -20.58
N VAL A 24 -12.76 5.90 -19.55
CA VAL A 24 -12.35 4.48 -19.51
C VAL A 24 -13.55 3.53 -19.61
N GLN A 25 -14.69 3.89 -19.01
CA GLN A 25 -15.88 3.04 -19.02
C GLN A 25 -16.56 2.92 -20.39
N LYS A 26 -16.33 3.86 -21.32
CA LYS A 26 -16.99 3.84 -22.64
C LYS A 26 -16.64 2.64 -23.51
N GLY A 27 -15.50 1.99 -23.27
CA GLY A 27 -15.07 0.81 -24.01
C GLY A 27 -15.39 -0.52 -23.32
N VAL A 28 -16.07 -0.49 -22.18
CA VAL A 28 -16.24 -1.67 -21.32
C VAL A 28 -17.64 -2.25 -21.50
N ASP A 29 -17.72 -3.39 -22.18
CA ASP A 29 -18.93 -4.21 -22.20
C ASP A 29 -18.98 -5.11 -20.95
N LEU A 30 -19.95 -4.82 -20.07
CA LEU A 30 -20.15 -5.57 -18.84
C LEU A 30 -20.47 -7.06 -19.09
N ASN A 31 -21.15 -7.38 -20.20
CA ASN A 31 -21.47 -8.77 -20.54
C ASN A 31 -20.20 -9.54 -20.88
N SER A 32 -19.33 -8.95 -21.70
CA SER A 32 -18.01 -9.51 -22.00
C SER A 32 -17.15 -9.69 -20.74
N MET A 33 -17.18 -8.76 -19.78
CA MET A 33 -16.45 -8.92 -18.52
C MET A 33 -16.93 -10.12 -17.69
N VAL A 34 -18.25 -10.30 -17.55
CA VAL A 34 -18.82 -11.42 -16.80
C VAL A 34 -18.45 -12.74 -17.46
N GLU A 35 -18.47 -12.79 -18.79
CA GLU A 35 -18.10 -13.99 -19.55
C GLU A 35 -16.62 -14.35 -19.35
N ILE A 36 -15.72 -13.36 -19.40
CA ILE A 36 -14.29 -13.55 -19.11
C ILE A 36 -14.08 -14.10 -17.69
N ILE A 37 -14.81 -13.59 -16.69
CA ILE A 37 -14.73 -14.07 -15.31
C ILE A 37 -15.22 -15.52 -15.22
N ARG A 38 -16.31 -15.87 -15.89
CA ARG A 38 -16.87 -17.24 -15.89
C ARG A 38 -15.95 -18.26 -16.56
N GLN A 39 -15.27 -17.85 -17.63
CA GLN A 39 -14.34 -18.72 -18.36
C GLN A 39 -12.95 -18.78 -17.71
N SER A 40 -12.67 -17.93 -16.72
CA SER A 40 -11.37 -17.88 -16.05
C SER A 40 -11.10 -19.16 -15.26
N ASN A 41 -9.84 -19.60 -15.27
CA ASN A 41 -9.44 -20.82 -14.56
C ASN A 41 -9.37 -20.55 -13.04
N PRO A 42 -10.21 -21.19 -12.22
CA PRO A 42 -10.25 -20.96 -10.78
C PRO A 42 -8.96 -21.40 -10.07
N ILE A 43 -8.22 -22.36 -10.62
CA ILE A 43 -6.93 -22.81 -10.09
C ILE A 43 -5.90 -21.69 -10.24
N LEU A 44 -5.84 -21.04 -11.41
CA LEU A 44 -4.93 -19.92 -11.63
C LEU A 44 -5.26 -18.74 -10.71
N LEU A 45 -6.55 -18.45 -10.51
CA LEU A 45 -6.99 -17.43 -9.55
C LEU A 45 -6.55 -17.77 -8.13
N LEU A 46 -6.73 -19.02 -7.69
CA LEU A 46 -6.32 -19.46 -6.37
C LEU A 46 -4.79 -19.39 -6.19
N LEU A 47 -4.02 -19.73 -7.23
CA LEU A 47 -2.57 -19.63 -7.23
C LEU A 47 -2.05 -18.19 -7.08
N THR A 48 -2.86 -17.16 -7.39
CA THR A 48 -2.46 -15.77 -7.14
C THR A 48 -2.33 -15.46 -5.65
N VAL A 49 -3.11 -16.11 -4.78
CA VAL A 49 -3.11 -15.85 -3.33
C VAL A 49 -1.74 -16.08 -2.71
N PRO A 50 -1.09 -17.27 -2.83
CA PRO A 50 0.24 -17.48 -2.28
C PRO A 50 1.30 -16.59 -2.95
N ILE A 51 1.17 -16.26 -4.24
CA ILE A 51 2.09 -15.35 -4.93
C ILE A 51 2.01 -13.94 -4.34
N ILE A 52 0.81 -13.43 -4.10
CA ILE A 52 0.58 -12.13 -3.47
C ILE A 52 1.15 -12.14 -2.05
N LEU A 53 0.88 -13.19 -1.26
CA LEU A 53 1.43 -13.31 0.09
C LEU A 53 2.96 -13.35 0.09
N ALA A 54 3.57 -14.12 -0.82
CA ALA A 54 5.02 -14.17 -0.98
C ALA A 54 5.61 -12.80 -1.33
N SER A 55 4.97 -12.06 -2.24
CA SER A 55 5.35 -10.68 -2.59
C SER A 55 5.34 -9.76 -1.35
N HIS A 56 4.33 -9.88 -0.48
CA HIS A 56 4.27 -9.11 0.77
C HIS A 56 5.35 -9.51 1.77
N VAL A 57 5.71 -10.80 1.84
CA VAL A 57 6.84 -11.27 2.65
C VAL A 57 8.16 -10.68 2.15
N VAL A 58 8.40 -10.67 0.83
CA VAL A 58 9.59 -10.05 0.23
C VAL A 58 9.64 -8.55 0.57
N ARG A 59 8.52 -7.84 0.45
CA ARG A 59 8.45 -6.42 0.81
C ARG A 59 8.73 -6.19 2.29
N ALA A 60 8.21 -7.03 3.17
CA ALA A 60 8.50 -6.98 4.60
C ALA A 60 9.98 -7.23 4.90
N ARG A 61 10.61 -8.19 4.19
CA ARG A 61 12.04 -8.49 4.32
C ARG A 61 12.90 -7.32 3.83
N ARG A 62 12.56 -6.72 2.69
CA ARG A 62 13.23 -5.51 2.16
C ARG A 62 13.16 -4.35 3.15
N TRP A 63 12.00 -4.10 3.73
CA TRP A 63 11.86 -3.05 4.74
C TRP A 63 12.60 -3.39 6.04
N GLN A 64 12.55 -4.64 6.50
CA GLN A 64 13.33 -5.12 7.64
C GLN A 64 14.83 -4.89 7.43
N THR A 65 15.37 -5.10 6.22
CA THR A 65 16.79 -4.83 5.95
C THR A 65 17.19 -3.37 6.13
N LEU A 66 16.28 -2.42 5.87
CA LEU A 66 16.53 -0.99 6.12
C LEU A 66 16.58 -0.65 7.62
N LEU A 67 16.01 -1.50 8.47
CA LEU A 67 15.99 -1.31 9.92
C LEU A 67 17.20 -1.96 10.62
N ILE A 68 17.93 -2.86 9.97
CA ILE A 68 19.11 -3.55 10.55
C ILE A 68 20.16 -2.56 11.10
N PRO A 69 20.50 -1.45 10.41
CA PRO A 69 21.50 -0.49 10.91
C PRO A 69 21.08 0.26 12.18
N SER A 70 19.82 0.13 12.62
CA SER A 70 19.32 0.83 13.81
C SER A 70 19.74 0.19 15.14
N HIS A 71 20.41 -0.98 15.10
CA HIS A 71 20.82 -1.77 16.27
C HIS A 71 19.67 -2.21 17.21
N TYR A 72 18.42 -2.11 16.75
CA TYR A 72 17.26 -2.62 17.46
C TYR A 72 16.85 -4.02 16.99
N PRO A 73 16.04 -4.77 17.78
CA PRO A 73 15.40 -5.99 17.32
C PRO A 73 14.51 -5.71 16.11
N THR A 74 14.70 -6.49 15.05
CA THR A 74 13.88 -6.41 13.84
C THR A 74 13.41 -7.80 13.46
N HIS A 75 12.22 -8.21 13.89
CA HIS A 75 11.67 -9.52 13.52
C HIS A 75 10.87 -9.45 12.21
N LEU A 76 11.13 -10.39 11.29
CA LEU A 76 10.42 -10.45 10.00
C LEU A 76 8.92 -10.63 10.19
N GLY A 77 8.49 -11.44 11.17
CA GLY A 77 7.08 -11.65 11.47
C GLY A 77 6.37 -10.37 11.90
N THR A 78 7.03 -9.51 12.68
CA THR A 78 6.49 -8.21 13.07
C THR A 78 6.47 -7.22 11.90
N ALA A 79 7.54 -7.18 11.10
CA ALA A 79 7.61 -6.37 9.89
C ALA A 79 6.50 -6.75 8.90
N PHE A 80 6.26 -8.05 8.69
CA PHE A 80 5.19 -8.54 7.84
C PHE A 80 3.81 -8.12 8.34
N LYS A 81 3.51 -8.34 9.63
CA LYS A 81 2.24 -7.89 10.24
C LYS A 81 2.05 -6.38 10.10
N ALA A 82 3.09 -5.59 10.33
CA ALA A 82 3.04 -4.14 10.19
C ALA A 82 2.80 -3.70 8.73
N VAL A 83 3.44 -4.36 7.76
CA VAL A 83 3.21 -4.14 6.32
C VAL A 83 1.76 -4.45 5.96
N MET A 84 1.23 -5.60 6.36
CA MET A 84 -0.17 -5.99 6.10
C MET A 84 -1.17 -4.99 6.70
N ILE A 85 -0.92 -4.53 7.93
CA ILE A 85 -1.75 -3.50 8.57
C ILE A 85 -1.65 -2.17 7.81
N GLY A 86 -0.46 -1.78 7.34
CA GLY A 86 -0.28 -0.60 6.49
C GLY A 86 -1.06 -0.68 5.19
N TYR A 87 -1.09 -1.85 4.55
CA TYR A 87 -1.93 -2.08 3.37
C TYR A 87 -3.41 -1.97 3.67
N ALA A 88 -3.88 -2.60 4.75
CA ALA A 88 -5.27 -2.48 5.18
C ALA A 88 -5.66 -1.03 5.45
N ALA A 89 -4.78 -0.26 6.10
CA ALA A 89 -5.00 1.16 6.36
C ALA A 89 -5.10 1.98 5.06
N ASN A 90 -4.27 1.69 4.06
CA ASN A 90 -4.34 2.36 2.76
C ASN A 90 -5.66 2.13 2.01
N THR A 91 -6.34 1.01 2.25
CA THR A 91 -7.68 0.74 1.70
C THR A 91 -8.76 1.64 2.31
N ILE A 92 -8.61 2.01 3.58
CA ILE A 92 -9.58 2.86 4.30
C ILE A 92 -9.28 4.34 4.04
N VAL A 93 -8.04 4.75 4.31
CA VAL A 93 -7.57 6.13 4.14
C VAL A 93 -6.35 6.11 3.23
N PRO A 94 -6.42 6.74 2.04
CA PRO A 94 -5.30 6.79 1.11
C PRO A 94 -4.03 7.30 1.79
N ARG A 95 -2.92 6.57 1.60
CA ARG A 95 -1.56 6.91 2.10
C ARG A 95 -1.39 6.93 3.62
N SER A 96 -2.40 6.51 4.40
CA SER A 96 -2.27 6.42 5.86
C SER A 96 -1.33 5.30 6.31
N GLY A 97 -1.18 4.26 5.49
CA GLY A 97 -0.31 3.10 5.75
C GLY A 97 1.16 3.47 5.89
N GLU A 98 1.59 4.60 5.33
CA GLU A 98 2.97 5.10 5.41
C GLU A 98 3.36 5.50 6.84
N PHE A 99 2.39 6.00 7.61
CA PHE A 99 2.57 6.35 9.02
C PHE A 99 2.20 5.18 9.94
N ILE A 100 1.16 4.43 9.58
CA ILE A 100 0.63 3.35 10.43
C ILE A 100 1.58 2.16 10.47
N ARG A 101 2.18 1.75 9.33
CA ARG A 101 3.15 0.64 9.28
C ARG A 101 4.33 0.86 10.26
N PRO A 102 5.11 1.95 10.18
CA PRO A 102 6.23 2.15 11.10
C PRO A 102 5.79 2.36 12.55
N TRP A 103 4.65 2.99 12.79
CA TRP A 103 4.12 3.16 14.14
C TRP A 103 3.77 1.82 14.81
N VAL A 104 3.05 0.94 14.08
CA VAL A 104 2.70 -0.39 14.60
C VAL A 104 3.94 -1.23 14.85
N PHE A 105 4.91 -1.19 13.92
CA PHE A 105 6.16 -1.92 14.09
C PHE A 105 6.93 -1.44 15.32
N ALA A 106 7.11 -0.13 15.46
CA ALA A 106 7.79 0.47 16.60
C ALA A 106 7.17 0.06 17.93
N ARG A 107 5.83 0.06 18.00
CA ARG A 107 5.09 -0.36 19.19
C ARG A 107 5.22 -1.85 19.50
N ARG A 108 5.36 -2.71 18.49
CA ARG A 108 5.48 -4.17 18.68
C ARG A 108 6.90 -4.62 19.00
N GLU A 109 7.90 -3.98 18.43
CA GLU A 109 9.32 -4.27 18.72
C GLU A 109 9.86 -3.47 19.92
N ASN A 110 9.06 -2.59 20.52
CA ASN A 110 9.45 -1.67 21.59
C ASN A 110 10.66 -0.80 21.22
N ILE A 111 10.62 -0.21 20.03
CA ILE A 111 11.68 0.68 19.52
C ILE A 111 11.15 2.11 19.36
N PRO A 112 12.02 3.13 19.33
CA PRO A 112 11.57 4.50 19.09
C PRO A 112 10.82 4.62 17.76
N VAL A 113 9.64 5.24 17.77
CA VAL A 113 8.83 5.46 16.55
C VAL A 113 9.63 6.22 15.49
N GLY A 114 10.44 7.20 15.90
CA GLY A 114 11.30 7.96 14.99
C GLY A 114 12.26 7.08 14.18
N THR A 115 12.81 6.02 14.78
CA THR A 115 13.71 5.06 14.11
C THR A 115 12.98 4.27 13.02
N SER A 116 11.75 3.83 13.31
CA SER A 116 10.95 3.10 12.31
C SER A 116 10.41 4.03 11.22
N LEU A 117 10.07 5.26 11.58
CA LEU A 117 9.51 6.24 10.65
C LEU A 117 10.59 6.78 9.69
N SER A 118 11.80 7.01 10.17
CA SER A 118 12.93 7.43 9.34
C SER A 118 13.31 6.38 8.31
N SER A 119 13.22 5.08 8.62
CA SER A 119 13.48 4.02 7.64
C SER A 119 12.46 4.02 6.49
N VAL A 120 11.21 4.41 6.75
CA VAL A 120 10.19 4.59 5.71
C VAL A 120 10.51 5.81 4.84
N LEU A 121 10.98 6.91 5.44
CA LEU A 121 11.43 8.07 4.67
C LEU A 121 12.60 7.72 3.74
N VAL A 122 13.58 6.97 4.25
CA VAL A 122 14.70 6.46 3.46
C VAL A 122 14.19 5.56 2.34
N GLU A 123 13.26 4.64 2.62
CA GLU A 123 12.62 3.82 1.58
C GLU A 123 12.02 4.69 0.46
N ARG A 124 11.37 5.82 0.78
CA ARG A 124 10.76 6.72 -0.22
C ARG A 124 11.74 7.57 -1.01
N VAL A 125 12.95 7.75 -0.51
CA VAL A 125 14.01 8.43 -1.27
C VAL A 125 14.70 7.44 -2.23
N LEU A 126 14.70 6.16 -1.87
CA LEU A 126 15.32 5.09 -2.66
C LEU A 126 14.36 4.44 -3.68
N ASP A 127 13.05 4.49 -3.41
CA ASP A 127 11.98 4.13 -4.37
C ASP A 127 11.86 5.18 -5.48
#